data_AF-A0A6A4XAC3-F1
#
_entry.id   AF-A0A6A4XAC3-F1
#
_cell.length_a   1.000
_cell.length_b   1.000
_cell.length_c   1.000
_cell.angle_alpha   90.00
_cell.angle_beta   90.00
_cell.angle_gamma   90.00
#
_symmetry.space_group_name_H-M   'P 1'
#
loop_
_entity.id
_entity.type
_entity.pdbx_description
1 polymer ?
#
loop_
_entity_poly.entity_id
_entity_poly.type
_entity_poly.pdbx_seq_one_letter_code
_entity_poly.pdbx_strand_id
1 'polypeptide(L)'
;MSVLGGRVPLLVPLLALLATLVSSGVSRRLSPWEMAERAELLLEEVADDLLAQEEAEGEHDRNAPTPAQFQSRCELVGHTQLVQVRGCAPVELTVNACDGMCGSSAHPSSWHTLSMNPRHAVTSVGQCCNIMETKNVSIKMECIDGPKYVKIKSAKSCACFHCKKT
;
A
#
# COMPACT_ATOMS: atom_id res chain seq x y z
N MET A 1 48.67 14.90 -76.41
CA MET A 1 48.85 13.55 -75.83
C MET A 1 48.05 13.55 -74.53
N SER A 2 46.74 13.26 -74.57
CA SER A 2 46.13 11.95 -74.22
C SER A 2 46.51 11.56 -72.77
N VAL A 3 45.63 11.35 -71.79
CA VAL A 3 44.46 10.45 -71.70
C VAL A 3 43.70 10.73 -70.36
N LEU A 4 42.36 10.58 -70.41
CA LEU A 4 41.34 10.16 -69.39
C LEU A 4 41.81 9.94 -67.92
N GLY A 5 41.11 10.35 -66.86
CA GLY A 5 39.74 10.01 -66.43
C GLY A 5 39.76 9.88 -64.89
N GLY A 6 38.96 10.62 -64.12
CA GLY A 6 37.66 10.17 -63.59
C GLY A 6 37.78 9.34 -62.31
N ARG A 7 37.50 9.93 -61.12
CA ARG A 7 36.98 9.20 -59.95
C ARG A 7 36.20 10.13 -59.00
N VAL A 8 34.92 9.80 -58.91
CA VAL A 8 33.79 10.32 -58.14
C VAL A 8 33.98 10.06 -56.63
N PRO A 9 33.42 10.88 -55.72
CA PRO A 9 33.77 10.85 -54.30
C PRO A 9 33.16 9.66 -53.53
N LEU A 10 33.90 9.28 -52.50
CA LEU A 10 33.79 8.10 -51.63
C LEU A 10 32.57 8.09 -50.67
N LEU A 11 31.41 8.61 -51.03
CA LEU A 11 30.28 8.80 -50.09
C LEU A 11 29.11 7.80 -50.18
N VAL A 12 29.15 6.82 -51.08
CA VAL A 12 27.98 5.95 -51.36
C VAL A 12 27.94 4.58 -50.63
N PRO A 13 29.00 3.99 -50.03
CA PRO A 13 28.87 2.63 -49.50
C PRO A 13 28.32 2.54 -48.05
N LEU A 14 28.25 3.65 -47.29
CA LEU A 14 27.83 3.57 -45.88
C LEU A 14 26.31 3.44 -45.69
N LEU A 15 25.50 3.95 -46.63
CA LEU A 15 24.03 3.89 -46.53
C LEU A 15 23.46 2.52 -46.99
N ALA A 16 24.21 1.75 -47.80
CA ALA A 16 23.79 0.43 -48.24
C ALA A 16 23.90 -0.65 -47.13
N LEU A 17 24.78 -0.44 -46.14
CA LEU A 17 24.98 -1.37 -45.02
C LEU A 17 23.92 -1.25 -43.91
N LEU A 18 23.19 -0.12 -43.82
CA LEU A 18 22.11 0.02 -42.85
C LEU A 18 20.76 -0.53 -43.35
N ALA A 19 20.58 -0.64 -44.68
CA ALA A 19 19.34 -1.17 -45.26
C ALA A 19 19.23 -2.71 -45.18
N THR A 20 20.35 -3.44 -45.03
CA THR A 20 20.33 -4.91 -44.94
C THR A 20 20.07 -5.45 -43.54
N LEU A 21 20.14 -4.62 -42.49
CA LEU A 21 19.86 -5.05 -41.11
C LEU A 21 18.37 -5.00 -40.72
N VAL A 22 17.51 -4.39 -41.54
CA VAL A 22 16.06 -4.24 -41.23
C VAL A 22 15.19 -5.26 -41.99
N SER A 23 15.77 -6.07 -42.90
CA SER A 23 14.98 -6.91 -43.81
C SER A 23 14.92 -8.41 -43.45
N SER A 24 15.71 -8.90 -42.50
CA SER A 24 15.61 -10.29 -42.03
C SER A 24 14.77 -10.39 -40.77
N GLY A 25 13.51 -9.97 -40.87
CA GLY A 25 12.44 -10.39 -39.96
C GLY A 25 12.14 -11.88 -40.16
N VAL A 26 13.11 -12.74 -39.84
CA VAL A 26 12.87 -14.18 -39.72
C VAL A 26 12.26 -14.40 -38.35
N SER A 27 10.93 -14.30 -38.28
CA SER A 27 10.18 -14.91 -37.19
C SER A 27 10.31 -16.43 -37.36
N ARG A 28 11.36 -17.01 -36.78
CA ARG A 28 11.46 -18.48 -36.67
C ARG A 28 10.36 -18.90 -35.71
N ARG A 29 9.33 -19.59 -36.21
CA ARG A 29 8.47 -20.42 -35.35
C ARG A 29 9.40 -21.42 -34.68
N LEU A 30 9.58 -21.27 -33.38
CA LEU A 30 10.29 -22.24 -32.56
C LEU A 30 9.57 -23.58 -32.72
N SER A 31 10.34 -24.64 -32.93
CA SER A 31 9.81 -25.98 -32.93
C SER A 31 9.27 -26.36 -31.53
N PRO A 32 8.38 -27.36 -31.43
CA PRO A 32 7.86 -27.82 -30.13
C PRO A 32 8.95 -28.27 -29.15
N TRP A 33 10.08 -28.75 -29.63
CA TRP A 33 11.22 -29.17 -28.79
C TRP A 33 12.07 -27.98 -28.33
N GLU A 34 12.29 -26.96 -29.17
CA GLU A 34 12.94 -25.69 -28.75
C GLU A 34 12.08 -24.90 -27.75
N MET A 35 10.75 -25.05 -27.81
CA MET A 35 9.85 -24.49 -26.79
C MET A 35 9.92 -25.27 -25.47
N ALA A 36 10.11 -26.59 -25.53
CA ALA A 36 10.31 -27.41 -24.33
C ALA A 36 11.64 -27.10 -23.64
N GLU A 37 12.73 -26.98 -24.39
CA GLU A 37 14.04 -26.58 -23.84
C GLU A 37 14.01 -25.16 -23.24
N ARG A 38 13.29 -24.21 -23.87
CA ARG A 38 13.09 -22.87 -23.29
C ARG A 38 12.17 -22.89 -22.08
N ALA A 39 11.20 -23.80 -22.02
CA ALA A 39 10.36 -23.97 -20.85
C ALA A 39 11.12 -24.61 -19.68
N GLU A 40 12.05 -25.54 -19.96
CA GLU A 40 12.95 -26.13 -18.96
C GLU A 40 13.93 -25.08 -18.42
N LEU A 41 14.51 -24.24 -19.28
CA LEU A 41 15.35 -23.10 -18.85
C LEU A 41 14.60 -22.08 -17.99
N LEU A 42 13.35 -21.77 -18.35
CA LEU A 42 12.48 -20.90 -17.55
C LEU A 42 12.06 -21.57 -16.23
N LEU A 43 11.91 -22.89 -16.20
CA LEU A 43 11.60 -23.63 -14.97
C LEU A 43 12.81 -23.67 -14.03
N GLU A 44 14.04 -23.76 -14.55
CA GLU A 44 15.26 -23.62 -13.76
C GLU A 44 15.40 -22.19 -13.21
N GLU A 45 15.19 -21.14 -14.02
CA GLU A 45 15.21 -19.75 -13.53
C GLU A 45 14.15 -19.48 -12.45
N VAL A 46 12.94 -20.02 -12.61
CA VAL A 46 11.86 -19.88 -11.61
C VAL A 46 12.12 -20.74 -10.37
N ALA A 47 12.82 -21.87 -10.50
CA ALA A 47 13.24 -22.70 -9.37
C ALA A 47 14.38 -22.03 -8.58
N ASP A 48 15.34 -21.39 -9.26
CA ASP A 48 16.37 -20.57 -8.63
C ASP A 48 15.76 -19.36 -7.91
N ASP A 49 14.73 -18.70 -8.48
CA ASP A 49 13.99 -17.63 -7.82
C ASP A 49 13.19 -18.14 -6.59
N LEU A 50 12.59 -19.33 -6.66
CA LEU A 50 11.86 -19.94 -5.53
C LEU A 50 12.79 -20.40 -4.40
N LEU A 51 13.98 -20.92 -4.73
CA LEU A 51 15.00 -21.25 -3.74
C LEU A 51 15.59 -19.98 -3.11
N ALA A 52 15.73 -18.89 -3.86
CA ALA A 52 16.09 -17.58 -3.32
C ALA A 52 14.98 -17.00 -2.41
N GLN A 53 13.71 -17.36 -2.61
CA GLN A 53 12.62 -17.00 -1.70
C GLN A 53 12.64 -17.81 -0.39
N GLU A 54 13.09 -19.07 -0.40
CA GLU A 54 13.31 -19.83 0.84
C GLU A 54 14.49 -19.28 1.66
N GLU A 55 15.51 -18.70 1.02
CA GLU A 55 16.61 -18.03 1.73
C GLU A 55 16.20 -16.67 2.34
N ALA A 56 15.14 -16.03 1.84
CA ALA A 56 14.57 -14.82 2.43
C ALA A 56 13.71 -15.09 3.70
N GLU A 57 13.38 -16.35 4.00
CA GLU A 57 12.76 -16.76 5.26
C GLU A 57 13.80 -17.28 6.29
N GLY A 58 15.10 -17.23 5.95
CA GLY A 58 16.19 -17.84 6.70
C GLY A 58 17.11 -16.93 7.52
N GLU A 59 16.94 -15.60 7.47
CA GLU A 59 17.62 -14.68 8.41
C GLU A 59 16.58 -14.05 9.33
N HIS A 60 16.12 -14.84 10.31
CA HIS A 60 15.68 -14.27 11.56
C HIS A 60 16.92 -13.64 12.21
N ASP A 61 17.20 -12.40 11.82
CA ASP A 61 18.28 -11.59 12.36
C ASP A 61 18.08 -11.51 13.87
N ARG A 62 18.82 -12.34 14.60
CA ARG A 62 18.82 -12.40 16.06
C ARG A 62 19.36 -11.11 16.69
N ASN A 63 19.87 -10.19 15.86
CA ASN A 63 20.33 -8.86 16.21
C ASN A 63 19.61 -7.75 15.43
N ALA A 64 18.50 -8.04 14.75
CA ALA A 64 17.60 -6.98 14.31
C ALA A 64 17.29 -6.15 15.56
N PRO A 65 17.40 -4.80 15.51
CA PRO A 65 16.89 -3.99 16.60
C PRO A 65 15.47 -4.49 16.82
N THR A 66 15.20 -5.01 18.03
CA THR A 66 13.86 -5.41 18.45
C THR A 66 12.93 -4.32 17.91
N PRO A 67 11.93 -4.66 17.06
CA PRO A 67 11.14 -3.64 16.38
C PRO A 67 10.72 -2.68 17.46
N ALA A 68 11.25 -1.44 17.40
CA ALA A 68 11.29 -0.51 18.54
C ALA A 68 9.98 -0.66 19.28
N GLN A 69 10.02 -1.30 20.47
CA GLN A 69 8.88 -2.01 21.06
C GLN A 69 7.60 -1.29 20.69
N PHE A 70 6.81 -1.85 19.76
CA PHE A 70 5.60 -1.18 19.29
C PHE A 70 4.66 -1.09 20.48
N GLN A 71 4.72 0.03 21.20
CA GLN A 71 3.99 0.21 22.42
C GLN A 71 2.64 0.82 22.04
N SER A 72 1.61 -0.01 22.05
CA SER A 72 0.25 0.47 21.88
C SER A 72 -0.05 1.51 22.96
N ARG A 73 -0.49 2.69 22.53
CA ARG A 73 -0.91 3.78 23.42
C ARG A 73 -2.29 4.21 22.95
N CYS A 74 -3.31 4.08 23.78
CA CYS A 74 -4.64 4.58 23.46
C CYS A 74 -5.24 5.16 24.72
N GLU A 75 -5.30 6.49 24.79
CA GLU A 75 -5.55 7.21 26.02
C GLU A 75 -6.78 8.11 25.88
N LEU A 76 -7.39 8.36 27.03
CA LEU A 76 -8.47 9.31 27.18
C LEU A 76 -7.87 10.72 27.25
N VAL A 77 -8.25 11.59 26.33
CA VAL A 77 -7.77 12.97 26.25
C VAL A 77 -8.93 13.96 26.26
N GLY A 78 -8.68 15.20 26.66
CA GLY A 78 -9.64 16.29 26.50
C GLY A 78 -9.60 16.85 25.08
N HIS A 79 -10.76 16.95 24.44
CA HIS A 79 -10.92 17.59 23.13
C HIS A 79 -11.94 18.72 23.23
N THR A 80 -11.49 19.93 22.89
CA THR A 80 -12.32 21.13 22.88
C THR A 80 -12.85 21.39 21.48
N GLN A 81 -14.17 21.49 21.36
CA GLN A 81 -14.83 21.77 20.09
C GLN A 81 -15.96 22.79 20.27
N LEU A 82 -16.23 23.56 19.22
CA LEU A 82 -17.37 24.45 19.17
C LEU A 82 -18.64 23.64 18.85
N VAL A 83 -19.57 23.57 19.80
CA VAL A 83 -20.86 22.89 19.63
C VAL A 83 -21.88 23.89 19.10
N GLN A 84 -22.36 23.65 17.88
CA GLN A 84 -23.41 24.46 17.26
C GLN A 84 -24.70 23.63 17.11
N VAL A 85 -25.74 24.03 17.85
CA VAL A 85 -27.09 23.50 17.70
C VAL A 85 -27.95 24.55 16.99
N ARG A 86 -28.85 24.11 16.11
CA ARG A 86 -29.75 25.05 15.41
C ARG A 86 -30.66 25.76 16.41
N GLY A 87 -30.75 27.08 16.30
CA GLY A 87 -31.58 27.91 17.18
C GLY A 87 -31.01 28.10 18.59
N CYS A 88 -29.75 27.72 18.83
CA CYS A 88 -29.05 27.97 20.09
C CYS A 88 -27.73 28.72 19.86
N ALA A 89 -27.29 29.50 20.84
CA ALA A 89 -25.98 30.14 20.80
C ALA A 89 -24.86 29.08 20.78
N PRO A 90 -23.80 29.26 19.97
CA PRO A 90 -22.64 28.36 19.99
C PRO A 90 -21.96 28.36 21.35
N VAL A 91 -21.50 27.19 21.79
CA VAL A 91 -20.77 27.03 23.05
C VAL A 91 -19.51 26.20 22.80
N GLU A 92 -18.39 26.65 23.35
CA GLU A 92 -17.16 25.86 23.38
C GLU A 92 -17.25 24.80 24.48
N LEU A 93 -17.08 23.53 24.13
CA LEU A 93 -17.19 22.42 25.06
C LEU A 93 -15.98 21.51 24.97
N THR A 94 -15.34 21.27 26.11
CA THR A 94 -14.33 20.23 26.25
C THR A 94 -14.98 18.92 26.69
N VAL A 95 -14.88 17.90 25.84
CA VAL A 95 -15.31 16.52 26.14
C VAL A 95 -14.14 15.57 26.11
N ASN A 96 -14.32 14.36 26.62
CA ASN A 96 -13.31 13.32 26.50
C ASN A 96 -13.38 12.71 25.11
N ALA A 97 -12.21 12.48 24.51
CA ALA A 97 -11.98 11.78 23.27
C ALA A 97 -10.89 10.71 23.45
N CYS A 98 -10.66 9.91 22.42
CA CYS A 98 -9.58 8.92 22.41
C CYS A 98 -8.49 9.36 21.43
N ASP A 99 -7.24 9.30 21.88
CA ASP A 99 -6.08 9.58 21.05
C ASP A 99 -4.98 8.53 21.31
N GLY A 100 -4.30 8.09 20.25
CA GLY A 100 -3.39 6.98 20.38
C GLY A 100 -2.87 6.33 19.09
N MET A 101 -1.88 5.46 19.29
CA MET A 101 -1.31 4.54 18.31
C MET A 101 -1.63 3.09 18.67
N CYS A 102 -2.08 2.32 17.69
CA CYS A 102 -2.49 0.92 17.85
C CYS A 102 -1.84 0.04 16.79
N GLY A 103 -1.70 -1.25 17.10
CA GLY A 103 -0.93 -2.19 16.28
C GLY A 103 -1.51 -2.38 14.90
N SER A 104 -0.64 -2.42 13.90
CA SER A 104 -0.99 -2.85 12.56
C SER A 104 0.09 -3.75 11.99
N SER A 105 -0.33 -4.72 11.19
CA SER A 105 0.56 -5.63 10.50
C SER A 105 0.02 -5.95 9.12
N ALA A 106 0.92 -6.25 8.19
CA ALA A 106 0.61 -6.66 6.85
C ALA A 106 1.57 -7.77 6.45
N HIS A 107 1.03 -8.84 5.90
CA HIS A 107 1.79 -10.01 5.49
C HIS A 107 1.25 -10.51 4.14
N PRO A 108 2.07 -11.24 3.36
CA PRO A 108 1.57 -11.98 2.21
C PRO A 108 0.36 -12.84 2.60
N SER A 109 -0.66 -12.87 1.76
CA SER A 109 -1.84 -13.69 1.99
C SER A 109 -1.50 -15.17 1.93
N SER A 110 -2.16 -15.97 2.77
CA SER A 110 -1.99 -17.42 2.77
C SER A 110 -2.44 -18.04 1.45
N TRP A 111 -1.90 -19.22 1.13
CA TRP A 111 -2.29 -19.99 -0.04
C TRP A 111 -3.81 -20.24 -0.13
N HIS A 112 -4.46 -20.46 1.02
CA HIS A 112 -5.91 -20.63 1.10
C HIS A 112 -6.66 -19.36 0.64
N THR A 113 -6.24 -18.18 1.10
CA THR A 113 -6.81 -16.90 0.69
C THR A 113 -6.59 -16.64 -0.80
N LEU A 114 -5.39 -16.93 -1.32
CA LEU A 114 -5.04 -16.77 -2.73
C LEU A 114 -5.82 -17.73 -3.64
N SER A 115 -6.06 -18.97 -3.20
CA SER A 115 -6.86 -19.95 -3.95
C SER A 115 -8.31 -19.49 -4.16
N MET A 116 -8.86 -18.77 -3.17
CA MET A 116 -10.21 -18.19 -3.26
C MET A 116 -10.23 -16.86 -4.01
N ASN A 117 -9.20 -16.04 -3.83
CA ASN A 117 -9.06 -14.76 -4.51
C ASN A 117 -7.58 -14.49 -4.85
N PRO A 118 -7.14 -14.84 -6.08
CA PRO A 118 -5.76 -14.66 -6.50
C PRO A 118 -5.28 -13.20 -6.51
N ARG A 119 -6.23 -12.24 -6.49
CA ARG A 119 -5.91 -10.80 -6.44
C ARG A 119 -5.69 -10.27 -5.03
N HIS A 120 -5.98 -11.06 -3.98
CA HIS A 120 -5.79 -10.65 -2.59
C HIS A 120 -4.38 -11.03 -2.12
N ALA A 121 -3.34 -10.42 -2.71
CA ALA A 121 -1.93 -10.79 -2.47
C ALA A 121 -1.43 -10.50 -1.04
N VAL A 122 -2.03 -9.52 -0.36
CA VAL A 122 -1.59 -9.06 0.97
C VAL A 122 -2.77 -9.07 1.93
N THR A 123 -2.59 -9.66 3.11
CA THR A 123 -3.54 -9.62 4.22
C THR A 123 -3.02 -8.64 5.27
N SER A 124 -3.82 -7.63 5.59
CA SER A 124 -3.49 -6.63 6.61
C SER A 124 -4.46 -6.66 7.79
N VAL A 125 -3.94 -6.57 9.00
CA VAL A 125 -4.74 -6.43 10.23
C VAL A 125 -4.36 -5.11 10.89
N GLY A 126 -5.34 -4.21 11.04
CA GLY A 126 -5.17 -2.93 11.71
C GLY A 126 -6.04 -2.82 12.96
N GLN A 127 -5.45 -2.32 14.05
CA GLN A 127 -6.17 -1.84 15.21
C GLN A 127 -6.17 -0.31 15.21
N CYS A 128 -7.29 0.28 15.63
CA CYS A 128 -7.50 1.70 15.76
C CYS A 128 -7.81 2.03 17.23
N CYS A 129 -7.38 3.20 17.69
CA CYS A 129 -7.76 3.69 19.01
C CYS A 129 -9.22 4.14 18.98
N ASN A 130 -10.09 3.45 19.72
CA ASN A 130 -11.53 3.62 19.64
C ASN A 130 -12.15 3.91 21.01
N ILE A 131 -13.32 4.57 20.99
CA ILE A 131 -14.15 4.78 22.18
C ILE A 131 -14.88 3.47 22.48
N MET A 132 -14.57 2.87 23.62
CA MET A 132 -15.18 1.60 24.05
C MET A 132 -16.48 1.83 24.81
N GLU A 133 -16.52 2.89 25.62
CA GLU A 133 -17.71 3.30 26.37
C GLU A 133 -17.94 4.81 26.23
N THR A 134 -19.21 5.21 26.15
CA THR A 134 -19.62 6.63 26.11
C THR A 134 -20.46 6.98 27.33
N LYS A 135 -20.34 8.23 27.76
CA LYS A 135 -21.23 8.88 28.73
C LYS A 135 -21.89 10.10 28.09
N ASN A 136 -23.09 10.44 28.56
CA ASN A 136 -23.77 11.68 28.15
C ASN A 136 -23.40 12.79 29.14
N VAL A 137 -22.92 13.91 28.63
CA VAL A 137 -22.74 15.15 29.38
C VAL A 137 -23.88 16.09 29.00
N SER A 138 -24.62 16.61 29.98
CA SER A 138 -25.72 17.54 29.72
C SER A 138 -25.21 18.97 29.91
N ILE A 139 -25.34 19.79 28.87
CA ILE A 139 -24.97 21.20 28.92
C ILE A 139 -26.21 22.07 28.78
N LYS A 140 -26.26 23.17 29.51
CA LYS A 140 -27.31 24.17 29.35
C LYS A 140 -26.91 25.10 28.20
N MET A 141 -27.77 25.24 27.20
CA MET A 141 -27.58 26.15 26.07
C MET A 141 -28.72 27.16 26.04
N GLU A 142 -28.40 28.40 25.70
CA GLU A 142 -29.39 29.45 25.47
C GLU A 142 -29.90 29.34 24.03
N CYS A 143 -31.21 29.16 23.87
CA CYS A 143 -31.87 28.97 22.59
C CYS A 143 -33.03 29.95 22.40
N ILE A 144 -33.49 30.09 21.15
CA ILE A 144 -34.59 31.01 20.77
C ILE A 144 -35.87 30.70 21.57
N ASP A 145 -36.18 29.42 21.78
CA ASP A 145 -37.35 28.99 22.56
C ASP A 145 -37.08 28.93 24.08
N GLY A 146 -36.00 29.56 24.55
CA GLY A 146 -35.53 29.53 25.93
C GLY A 146 -34.41 28.52 26.21
N PRO A 147 -33.86 28.51 27.43
CA PRO A 147 -32.74 27.66 27.81
C PRO A 147 -33.11 26.18 27.79
N LYS A 148 -32.27 25.36 27.15
CA LYS A 148 -32.47 23.90 27.02
C LYS A 148 -31.22 23.13 27.43
N TYR A 149 -31.42 21.93 27.97
CA TYR A 149 -30.32 21.00 28.23
C TYR A 149 -30.09 20.08 27.03
N VAL A 150 -28.90 20.14 26.46
CA VAL A 150 -28.49 19.30 25.33
C VAL A 150 -27.52 18.23 25.83
N LYS A 151 -27.74 16.99 25.41
CA LYS A 151 -26.87 15.85 25.75
C LYS A 151 -25.81 15.66 24.68
N ILE A 152 -24.55 15.80 25.06
CA ILE A 152 -23.38 15.56 24.21
C ILE A 152 -22.69 14.26 24.65
N LYS A 153 -22.20 13.49 23.68
CA LYS A 153 -21.45 12.25 23.94
C LYS A 153 -20.02 12.60 24.33
N SER A 154 -19.50 11.90 25.33
CA SER A 154 -18.12 12.02 25.83
C SER A 154 -17.57 10.62 26.07
N ALA A 155 -16.30 10.38 25.73
CA ALA A 155 -15.66 9.10 25.96
C ALA A 155 -15.53 8.80 27.47
N LYS A 156 -15.75 7.53 27.83
CA LYS A 156 -15.54 7.02 29.20
C LYS A 156 -14.30 6.12 29.26
N SER A 157 -14.06 5.33 28.21
CA SER A 157 -12.87 4.49 28.08
C SER A 157 -12.43 4.39 26.62
N CYS A 158 -11.13 4.17 26.43
CA CYS A 158 -10.47 4.04 25.14
C CYS A 158 -9.67 2.74 25.10
N ALA A 159 -9.65 2.06 23.95
CA ALA A 159 -8.80 0.90 23.74
C ALA A 159 -8.49 0.70 22.25
N CYS A 160 -7.42 -0.06 21.97
CA CYS A 160 -7.14 -0.53 20.63
C CYS A 160 -8.13 -1.64 20.25
N PHE A 161 -8.86 -1.43 19.16
CA PHE A 161 -9.83 -2.40 18.64
C PHE A 161 -9.78 -2.46 17.11
N HIS A 162 -10.36 -3.48 16.50
CA HIS A 162 -10.40 -3.58 15.04
C HIS A 162 -11.01 -2.31 14.43
N CYS A 163 -10.30 -1.74 13.45
CA CYS A 163 -10.76 -0.55 12.76
C CYS A 163 -12.13 -0.83 12.12
N LYS A 164 -13.14 -0.04 12.49
CA LYS A 164 -14.47 -0.16 11.91
C LYS A 164 -14.50 0.61 10.60
N LYS A 165 -14.83 -0.08 9.50
CA LYS A 165 -15.12 0.57 8.22
C LYS A 165 -16.49 1.25 8.33
N THR A 166 -16.50 2.58 8.26
CA THR A 166 -17.71 3.41 8.16
C THR A 166 -18.08 3.64 6.71
#